data_AF-A0A7S2PR31-F1
#
_entry.id   AF-A0A7S2PR31-F1
#
_cell.length_a   1.000
_cell.length_b   1.000
_cell.length_c   1.000
_cell.angle_alpha   90.00
_cell.angle_beta   90.00
_cell.angle_gamma   90.00
#
_symmetry.space_group_name_H-M   'P 1'
#
loop_
_entity.id
_entity.type
_entity.pdbx_description
1 polymer ?
#
loop_
_entity_poly.entity_id
_entity_poly.type
_entity_poly.pdbx_seq_one_letter_code
_entity_poly.pdbx_strand_id
1 'polypeptide(L)'
;MAAIAASLLMTCVQQMGVLSNMAIPWVEPIRQVLRIFGYLNFDLDIVQVGCLLPLPPTFKYAFRAAGSLFLVLIVLAIHVASVLVRHWVRFRDPTLILTSALGNIFVLFLTPMVVASILPLQCVRHPDPNGKKTVQQFPMIVCDLEGEHASMVGVGFVSMTVPVLFVALCFYATYRFPREMQRCNAKFTNTFAFLFARFRPDAHEFSMYFIVRNMLLGLTPALPTDFGQIALVMFLISVSVILTSKFSPFRGALANYLDTASSLAIISLITTGTYMIGLQADERKQDIAAEMEGIGILASVLVASMLVLLVA
;
A
#
# COMPACT_ATOMS: atom_id res chain seq x y z
N MET A 1 3.40 16.83 -14.99
CA MET A 1 4.44 16.70 -13.95
C MET A 1 3.88 16.76 -12.54
N ALA A 2 3.17 17.83 -12.13
CA ALA A 2 2.62 17.96 -10.77
C ALA A 2 1.78 16.74 -10.32
N ALA A 3 0.88 16.24 -11.17
CA ALA A 3 0.07 15.05 -10.85
C ALA A 3 0.90 13.79 -10.59
N ILE A 4 2.00 13.58 -11.33
CA ILE A 4 2.90 12.43 -11.13
C ILE A 4 3.62 12.58 -9.79
N ALA A 5 4.18 13.76 -9.50
CA ALA A 5 4.84 14.03 -8.24
C ALA A 5 3.89 13.84 -7.03
N ALA A 6 2.66 14.36 -7.12
CA ALA A 6 1.64 14.15 -6.09
C ALA A 6 1.32 12.66 -5.88
N SER A 7 1.20 11.88 -6.96
CA SER A 7 0.95 10.43 -6.85
C SER A 7 2.11 9.66 -6.21
N LEU A 8 3.37 10.07 -6.48
CA LEU A 8 4.56 9.47 -5.87
C LEU A 8 4.67 9.83 -4.38
N LEU A 9 4.41 11.09 -4.02
CA LEU A 9 4.34 11.52 -2.62
C LEU A 9 3.27 10.74 -1.87
N MET A 10 2.10 10.56 -2.47
CA MET A 10 1.03 9.77 -1.86
C MET A 10 1.42 8.29 -1.70
N THR A 11 2.15 7.73 -2.66
CA THR A 11 2.70 6.36 -2.55
C THR A 11 3.69 6.27 -1.39
N CYS A 12 4.56 7.26 -1.21
CA CYS A 12 5.49 7.34 -0.08
C CYS A 12 4.73 7.39 1.26
N VAL A 13 3.68 8.22 1.36
CA VAL A 13 2.81 8.28 2.55
C VAL A 13 2.18 6.92 2.84
N GLN A 14 1.67 6.23 1.82
CA GLN A 14 1.07 4.91 1.97
C GLN A 14 2.08 3.85 2.42
N GLN A 15 3.32 3.89 1.91
CA GLN A 15 4.38 2.99 2.33
C GLN A 15 4.73 3.22 3.81
N MET A 16 4.81 4.47 4.27
CA MET A 16 4.98 4.78 5.70
C MET A 16 3.77 4.32 6.53
N GLY A 17 2.56 4.45 5.99
CA GLY A 17 1.35 3.90 6.60
C GLY A 17 1.39 2.38 6.75
N VAL A 18 1.95 1.65 5.79
CA VAL A 18 2.19 0.20 5.91
C VAL A 18 3.18 -0.10 7.04
N LEU A 19 4.30 0.63 7.12
CA LEU A 19 5.28 0.48 8.21
C LEU A 19 4.68 0.74 9.59
N SER A 20 3.76 1.70 9.70
CA SER A 20 3.04 1.98 10.95
C SER A 20 2.06 0.87 11.36
N ASN A 21 1.62 0.02 10.43
CA ASN A 21 0.71 -1.11 10.70
C ASN A 21 1.46 -2.40 11.05
N MET A 22 2.78 -2.43 10.91
CA MET A 22 3.57 -3.58 11.33
C MET A 22 3.56 -3.74 12.84
N ALA A 23 3.67 -4.98 13.32
CA ALA A 23 3.73 -5.30 14.76
C ALA A 23 5.09 -4.98 15.40
N ILE A 24 5.88 -4.11 14.77
CA ILE A 24 7.24 -3.78 15.19
C ILE A 24 7.17 -2.70 16.28
N PRO A 25 7.86 -2.87 17.42
CA PRO A 25 7.92 -1.88 18.47
C PRO A 25 8.88 -0.74 18.10
N TRP A 26 8.53 0.06 17.08
CA TRP A 26 9.33 1.21 16.64
C TRP A 26 9.69 2.11 17.82
N VAL A 27 10.94 2.54 17.91
CA VAL A 27 11.42 3.44 18.97
C VAL A 27 11.18 4.90 18.59
N GLU A 28 11.25 5.81 19.56
CA GLU A 28 11.25 7.24 19.27
C GLU A 28 12.60 7.69 18.68
N PRO A 29 12.61 8.60 17.68
CA PRO A 29 11.50 9.41 17.17
C PRO A 29 10.72 8.80 15.98
N ILE A 30 11.11 7.61 15.52
CA ILE A 30 10.56 6.99 14.31
C ILE A 30 9.07 6.68 14.49
N ARG A 31 8.68 6.23 15.68
CA ARG A 31 7.27 5.98 16.03
C ARG A 31 6.39 7.21 15.82
N GLN A 32 6.82 8.40 16.26
CA GLN A 32 6.07 9.65 16.03
C GLN A 32 5.92 9.97 14.55
N VAL A 33 6.99 9.84 13.76
CA VAL A 33 6.96 10.08 12.31
C VAL A 33 5.96 9.13 11.64
N LEU A 34 6.06 7.83 11.91
CA LEU A 34 5.16 6.82 11.36
C LEU A 34 3.70 7.06 11.76
N ARG A 35 3.45 7.50 13.00
CA ARG A 35 2.09 7.80 13.48
C ARG A 35 1.45 8.97 12.71
N ILE A 36 2.21 10.03 12.42
CA ILE A 36 1.74 11.17 11.63
C ILE A 36 1.32 10.70 10.22
N PHE A 37 2.16 9.90 9.56
CA PHE A 37 1.86 9.38 8.23
C PHE A 37 0.76 8.31 8.22
N GLY A 38 0.62 7.54 9.31
CA GLY A 38 -0.49 6.62 9.52
C GLY A 38 -1.85 7.32 9.45
N TYR A 39 -1.98 8.51 10.02
CA TYR A 39 -3.21 9.31 9.92
C TYR A 39 -3.53 9.78 8.51
N LEU A 40 -2.50 10.09 7.71
CA LEU A 40 -2.67 10.47 6.31
C LEU A 40 -3.05 9.29 5.40
N ASN A 41 -2.91 8.05 5.87
CA ASN A 41 -3.29 6.85 5.12
C ASN A 41 -4.81 6.55 5.18
N PHE A 42 -5.63 7.56 5.43
CA PHE A 42 -7.09 7.47 5.57
C PHE A 42 -7.53 6.41 6.58
N ASP A 43 -6.99 6.46 7.81
CA ASP A 43 -7.52 5.63 8.88
C ASP A 43 -8.88 6.19 9.35
N LEU A 44 -9.96 5.54 8.94
CA LEU A 44 -11.32 5.89 9.32
C LEU A 44 -11.55 5.77 10.83
N ASP A 45 -10.66 5.10 11.57
CA ASP A 45 -10.70 5.02 13.03
C ASP A 45 -10.50 6.37 13.73
N ILE A 46 -10.01 7.40 13.03
CA ILE A 46 -9.97 8.77 13.55
C ILE A 46 -11.39 9.27 13.86
N VAL A 47 -12.37 8.85 13.05
CA VAL A 47 -13.78 9.10 13.36
C VAL A 47 -14.21 8.04 14.34
N GLN A 48 -14.13 8.33 15.64
CA GLN A 48 -14.57 7.42 16.72
C GLN A 48 -16.10 7.28 16.74
N VAL A 49 -16.69 6.70 15.67
CA VAL A 49 -18.13 6.45 15.56
C VAL A 49 -18.63 5.57 16.70
N GLY A 50 -17.75 4.74 17.27
CA GLY A 50 -18.05 3.91 18.44
C GLY A 50 -18.47 4.69 19.69
N CYS A 51 -18.12 5.98 19.81
CA CYS A 51 -18.61 6.84 20.90
C CYS A 51 -20.06 7.28 20.69
N LEU A 52 -20.55 7.32 19.44
CA LEU A 52 -21.91 7.75 19.12
C LEU A 52 -22.87 6.56 19.01
N LEU A 53 -22.38 5.41 18.54
CA LEU A 53 -23.19 4.21 18.34
C LEU A 53 -22.37 2.96 18.71
N PRO A 54 -22.78 2.17 19.72
CA PRO A 54 -22.11 0.91 20.05
C PRO A 54 -22.37 -0.11 18.94
N LEU A 55 -21.38 -0.27 18.05
CA LEU A 55 -21.43 -1.21 16.94
C LEU A 55 -20.56 -2.44 17.24
N PRO A 56 -20.98 -3.66 16.85
CA PRO A 56 -20.14 -4.85 16.95
C PRO A 56 -18.80 -4.66 16.22
N PRO A 57 -17.68 -5.25 16.71
CA PRO A 57 -16.36 -5.12 16.09
C PRO A 57 -16.34 -5.56 14.62
N THR A 58 -17.10 -6.61 14.30
CA THR A 58 -17.29 -7.15 12.95
C THR A 58 -17.89 -6.13 11.98
N PHE A 59 -18.91 -5.39 12.43
CA PHE A 59 -19.54 -4.33 11.65
C PHE A 59 -18.61 -3.13 11.46
N LYS A 60 -17.89 -2.73 12.53
CA LYS A 60 -16.87 -1.68 12.45
C LYS A 60 -15.80 -2.03 11.41
N TYR A 61 -15.32 -3.28 11.43
CA TYR A 61 -14.38 -3.79 10.44
C TYR A 61 -14.96 -3.80 9.02
N ALA A 62 -16.18 -4.31 8.83
CA ALA A 62 -16.83 -4.34 7.52
C ALA A 62 -16.99 -2.94 6.92
N PHE A 63 -17.35 -1.95 7.73
CA PHE A 63 -17.41 -0.55 7.30
C PHE A 63 -16.03 -0.02 6.88
N ARG A 64 -14.97 -0.32 7.66
CA ARG A 64 -13.59 0.04 7.32
C ARG A 64 -13.16 -0.59 5.98
N ALA A 65 -13.41 -1.88 5.78
CA ALA A 65 -13.11 -2.58 4.54
C ALA A 65 -13.89 -2.01 3.33
N ALA A 66 -15.15 -1.64 3.54
CA ALA A 66 -16.02 -1.05 2.52
C ALA A 66 -15.75 0.45 2.26
N GLY A 67 -15.00 1.14 3.12
CA GLY A 67 -14.78 2.59 3.03
C GLY A 67 -14.17 3.03 1.69
N SER A 68 -13.26 2.23 1.15
CA SER A 68 -12.66 2.47 -0.18
C SER A 68 -13.67 2.30 -1.33
N LEU A 69 -14.60 1.34 -1.22
CA LEU A 69 -15.71 1.16 -2.16
C LEU A 69 -16.73 2.29 -2.05
N PHE A 70 -16.94 2.82 -0.86
CA PHE A 70 -17.83 3.96 -0.65
C PHE A 70 -17.33 5.21 -1.39
N LEU A 71 -16.02 5.46 -1.42
CA LEU A 71 -15.45 6.54 -2.24
C LEU A 71 -15.70 6.33 -3.75
N VAL A 72 -15.61 5.09 -4.23
CA VAL A 72 -15.97 4.75 -5.61
C VAL A 72 -17.44 5.06 -5.88
N LEU A 73 -18.34 4.70 -4.97
CA LEU A 73 -19.77 5.01 -5.08
C LEU A 73 -20.04 6.52 -5.09
N ILE A 74 -19.35 7.31 -4.25
CA ILE A 74 -19.46 8.78 -4.25
C ILE A 74 -19.04 9.34 -5.61
N VAL A 75 -17.91 8.91 -6.17
CA VAL A 75 -17.43 9.41 -7.46
C VAL A 75 -18.35 9.01 -8.60
N LEU A 76 -18.91 7.80 -8.56
CA LEU A 76 -19.96 7.37 -9.49
C LEU A 76 -21.21 8.26 -9.37
N ALA A 77 -21.67 8.56 -8.16
CA ALA A 77 -22.83 9.41 -7.93
C ALA A 77 -22.61 10.85 -8.43
N ILE A 78 -21.44 11.44 -8.14
CA ILE A 78 -21.04 12.77 -8.65
C ILE A 78 -21.01 12.77 -10.17
N HIS A 79 -20.47 11.71 -10.79
CA HIS A 79 -20.43 11.59 -12.23
C HIS A 79 -21.83 11.52 -12.84
N VAL A 80 -22.70 10.64 -12.31
CA VAL A 80 -24.09 10.51 -12.76
C VAL A 80 -24.82 11.84 -12.64
N ALA A 81 -24.71 12.53 -11.49
CA ALA A 81 -25.29 13.85 -11.29
C ALA A 81 -24.76 14.89 -12.29
N SER A 82 -23.43 14.92 -12.53
CA SER A 82 -22.81 15.84 -13.48
C SER A 82 -23.28 15.61 -14.92
N VAL A 83 -23.43 14.35 -15.34
CA VAL A 83 -23.94 14.00 -16.67
C VAL A 83 -25.41 14.36 -16.82
N LEU A 84 -26.24 14.11 -15.81
CA LEU A 84 -27.65 14.49 -15.79
C LEU A 84 -27.83 16.01 -15.90
N VAL A 85 -27.06 16.78 -15.12
CA VAL A 85 -27.19 18.25 -15.06
C VAL A 85 -26.59 18.94 -16.29
N ARG A 86 -25.38 18.56 -16.72
CA ARG A 86 -24.64 19.30 -17.77
C ARG A 86 -24.88 18.79 -19.18
N HIS A 87 -25.12 17.49 -19.34
CA HIS A 87 -25.11 16.84 -20.66
C HIS A 87 -26.47 16.32 -21.09
N TRP A 88 -27.54 16.63 -20.33
CA TRP A 88 -28.92 16.25 -20.64
C TRP A 88 -29.02 14.80 -21.11
N VAL A 89 -28.42 13.87 -20.34
CA VAL A 89 -28.51 12.41 -20.57
C VAL A 89 -27.65 11.87 -21.75
N ARG A 90 -26.78 12.67 -22.38
CA ARG A 90 -25.82 12.15 -23.38
C ARG A 90 -24.62 11.45 -22.72
N PHE A 91 -24.74 10.15 -22.47
CA PHE A 91 -23.73 9.34 -21.77
C PHE A 91 -22.51 8.88 -22.59
N ARG A 92 -22.49 9.05 -23.93
CA ARG A 92 -21.58 8.27 -24.78
C ARG A 92 -20.08 8.62 -24.63
N ASP A 93 -19.75 9.90 -24.47
CA ASP A 93 -18.36 10.39 -24.36
C ASP A 93 -17.79 10.50 -22.92
N PRO A 94 -18.55 10.84 -21.85
CA PRO A 94 -17.99 11.00 -20.51
C PRO A 94 -17.55 9.70 -19.82
N THR A 95 -17.92 8.52 -20.34
CA THR A 95 -17.56 7.21 -19.75
C THR A 95 -16.05 6.92 -19.73
N LEU A 96 -15.28 7.46 -20.69
CA LEU A 96 -13.82 7.30 -20.74
C LEU A 96 -13.14 8.01 -19.57
N ILE A 97 -13.55 9.25 -19.29
CA ILE A 97 -13.03 10.06 -18.19
C ILE A 97 -13.37 9.38 -16.85
N LEU A 98 -14.60 8.87 -16.72
CA LEU A 98 -15.02 8.13 -15.54
C LEU A 98 -14.13 6.89 -15.31
N THR A 99 -13.93 6.08 -16.34
CA THR A 99 -13.16 4.83 -16.21
C THR A 99 -11.72 5.12 -15.81
N SER A 100 -11.11 6.16 -16.38
CA SER A 100 -9.77 6.62 -15.99
C SER A 100 -9.74 7.15 -14.55
N ALA A 101 -10.75 7.93 -14.13
CA ALA A 101 -10.84 8.44 -12.76
C ALA A 101 -11.00 7.30 -11.75
N LEU A 102 -11.88 6.32 -12.01
CA LEU A 102 -12.06 5.14 -11.18
C LEU A 102 -10.78 4.32 -11.10
N GLY A 103 -10.11 4.08 -12.23
CA GLY A 103 -8.82 3.40 -12.24
C GLY A 103 -7.76 4.11 -11.39
N ASN A 104 -7.70 5.44 -11.43
CA ASN A 104 -6.81 6.22 -10.55
C ASN A 104 -7.16 6.04 -9.07
N ILE A 105 -8.45 6.01 -8.72
CA ILE A 105 -8.91 5.76 -7.34
C ILE A 105 -8.50 4.36 -6.90
N PHE A 106 -8.69 3.34 -7.74
CA PHE A 106 -8.26 1.98 -7.40
C PHE A 106 -6.74 1.87 -7.26
N VAL A 107 -5.94 2.48 -8.14
CA VAL A 107 -4.47 2.50 -7.96
C VAL A 107 -4.10 3.22 -6.66
N LEU A 108 -4.76 4.33 -6.37
CA LEU A 108 -4.53 5.10 -5.16
C LEU A 108 -4.86 4.28 -3.91
N PHE A 109 -6.02 3.63 -3.85
CA PHE A 109 -6.46 2.90 -2.66
C PHE A 109 -6.02 1.45 -2.61
N LEU A 110 -5.26 0.95 -3.58
CA LEU A 110 -4.84 -0.45 -3.65
C LEU A 110 -4.15 -0.92 -2.36
N THR A 111 -3.12 -0.20 -1.90
CA THR A 111 -2.37 -0.60 -0.70
C THR A 111 -3.25 -0.56 0.56
N PRO A 112 -3.97 0.55 0.87
CA PRO A 112 -4.93 0.57 1.98
C PRO A 112 -6.01 -0.51 1.91
N MET A 113 -6.56 -0.80 0.72
CA MET A 113 -7.54 -1.87 0.51
C MET A 113 -6.99 -3.24 0.92
N VAL A 114 -5.75 -3.53 0.50
CA VAL A 114 -5.07 -4.79 0.83
C VAL A 114 -4.82 -4.86 2.34
N VAL A 115 -4.26 -3.80 2.95
CA VAL A 115 -4.01 -3.73 4.41
C VAL A 115 -5.30 -3.93 5.20
N ALA A 116 -6.38 -3.25 4.82
CA ALA A 116 -7.67 -3.41 5.48
C ALA A 116 -8.22 -4.84 5.34
N SER A 117 -7.99 -5.49 4.19
CA SER A 117 -8.46 -6.87 3.95
C SER A 117 -7.71 -7.91 4.78
N ILE A 118 -6.42 -7.69 5.08
CA ILE A 118 -5.61 -8.63 5.90
C ILE A 118 -5.65 -8.36 7.40
N LEU A 119 -6.27 -7.27 7.85
CA LEU A 119 -6.25 -6.83 9.24
C LEU A 119 -6.71 -7.91 10.25
N PRO A 120 -7.73 -8.76 9.98
CA PRO A 120 -8.09 -9.87 10.88
C PRO A 120 -6.98 -10.90 11.06
N LEU A 121 -6.06 -11.02 10.10
CA LEU A 121 -4.94 -11.97 10.14
C LEU A 121 -3.75 -11.45 10.95
N GLN A 122 -3.75 -10.18 11.34
CA GLN A 122 -2.68 -9.54 12.11
C GLN A 122 -2.88 -9.84 13.60
N CYS A 123 -2.35 -10.98 14.06
CA CYS A 123 -2.52 -11.46 15.42
C CYS A 123 -1.27 -11.22 16.27
N VAL A 124 -1.44 -10.59 17.43
CA VAL A 124 -0.36 -10.35 18.40
C VAL A 124 -0.48 -11.32 19.56
N ARG A 125 0.66 -11.83 20.04
CA ARG A 125 0.73 -12.66 21.27
C ARG A 125 0.86 -11.74 22.48
N HIS A 126 0.01 -11.94 23.48
CA HIS A 126 0.15 -11.26 24.77
C HIS A 126 1.00 -12.09 25.73
N PRO A 127 1.70 -11.46 26.68
CA PRO A 127 2.53 -12.15 27.68
C PRO A 127 1.71 -12.92 28.75
N ASP A 128 0.41 -13.14 28.53
CA ASP A 128 -0.46 -13.83 29.46
C ASP A 128 -0.14 -15.33 29.56
N PRO A 129 -0.33 -15.96 30.74
CA PRO A 129 -0.02 -17.39 30.97
C PRO A 129 -0.79 -18.34 30.03
N ASN A 130 -1.90 -17.89 29.46
CA ASN A 130 -2.71 -18.69 28.53
C ASN A 130 -2.18 -18.67 27.09
N GLY A 131 -1.21 -17.80 26.75
CA GLY A 131 -0.63 -17.72 25.41
C GLY A 131 -1.60 -17.35 24.29
N LYS A 132 -2.76 -16.75 24.63
CA LYS A 132 -3.78 -16.37 23.65
C LYS A 132 -3.27 -15.25 22.74
N LYS A 133 -3.69 -15.31 21.48
CA LYS A 133 -3.44 -14.26 20.49
C LYS A 133 -4.71 -13.47 20.27
N THR A 134 -4.58 -12.17 20.05
CA THR A 134 -5.72 -11.32 19.68
C THR A 134 -5.41 -10.56 18.40
N VAL A 135 -6.46 -10.12 17.70
CA VAL A 135 -6.31 -9.25 16.54
C VAL A 135 -5.69 -7.92 16.99
N GLN A 136 -4.63 -7.46 16.33
CA GLN A 136 -3.83 -6.29 16.73
C GLN A 136 -4.69 -5.03 16.92
N GLN A 137 -5.59 -4.78 15.98
CA GLN A 137 -6.48 -3.62 15.95
C GLN A 137 -7.77 -3.83 16.77
N PHE A 138 -8.08 -5.07 17.15
CA PHE A 138 -9.28 -5.44 17.90
C PHE A 138 -8.90 -6.39 19.05
N PRO A 139 -8.26 -5.88 20.13
CA PRO A 139 -7.70 -6.72 21.19
C PRO A 139 -8.74 -7.53 21.97
N MET A 140 -10.03 -7.19 21.84
CA MET A 140 -11.14 -7.98 22.39
C MET A 140 -11.45 -9.28 21.62
N ILE A 141 -10.93 -9.43 20.40
CA ILE A 141 -11.16 -10.58 19.53
C ILE A 141 -9.98 -11.53 19.58
N VAL A 142 -10.21 -12.75 20.05
CA VAL A 142 -9.21 -13.82 20.09
C VAL A 142 -9.02 -14.39 18.68
N CYS A 143 -7.76 -14.63 18.29
CA CYS A 143 -7.41 -15.24 17.01
C CYS A 143 -7.50 -16.78 17.07
N ASP A 144 -8.72 -17.30 17.13
CA ASP A 144 -9.02 -18.75 17.18
C ASP A 144 -9.69 -19.29 15.91
N LEU A 145 -10.10 -18.38 15.01
CA LEU A 145 -10.84 -18.70 13.77
C LEU A 145 -12.25 -19.23 14.06
N GLU A 146 -12.80 -18.84 15.20
CA GLU A 146 -14.17 -19.13 15.62
C GLU A 146 -14.98 -17.84 15.78
N GLY A 147 -16.30 -17.95 15.92
CA GLY A 147 -17.22 -16.85 16.24
C GLY A 147 -16.98 -15.56 15.44
N GLU A 148 -16.68 -14.47 16.14
CA GLU A 148 -16.45 -13.15 15.54
C GLU A 148 -15.19 -13.10 14.68
N HIS A 149 -14.11 -13.78 15.08
CA HIS A 149 -12.86 -13.80 14.31
C HIS A 149 -13.06 -14.46 12.94
N ALA A 150 -13.75 -15.61 12.90
CA ALA A 150 -14.09 -16.29 11.65
C ALA A 150 -14.88 -15.37 10.69
N SER A 151 -15.84 -14.62 11.23
CA SER A 151 -16.64 -13.68 10.42
C SER A 151 -15.81 -12.52 9.88
N MET A 152 -14.88 -11.96 10.66
CA MET A 152 -13.97 -10.91 10.21
C MET A 152 -13.05 -11.41 9.10
N VAL A 153 -12.48 -12.60 9.27
CA VAL A 153 -11.65 -13.25 8.23
C VAL A 153 -12.45 -13.47 6.95
N GLY A 154 -13.70 -13.93 7.06
CA GLY A 154 -14.61 -14.07 5.92
C GLY A 154 -14.84 -12.76 5.16
N VAL A 155 -15.11 -11.66 5.88
CA VAL A 155 -15.25 -10.32 5.29
C VAL A 155 -13.95 -9.88 4.61
N GLY A 156 -12.79 -10.14 5.24
CA GLY A 156 -11.47 -9.83 4.68
C GLY A 156 -11.16 -10.56 3.36
N PHE A 157 -11.55 -11.82 3.24
CA PHE A 157 -11.41 -12.57 1.97
C PHE A 157 -12.30 -12.01 0.86
N VAL A 158 -13.56 -11.67 1.20
CA VAL A 158 -14.47 -11.04 0.24
C VAL A 158 -13.93 -9.68 -0.20
N SER A 159 -13.43 -8.86 0.74
CA SER A 159 -12.86 -7.55 0.39
C SER A 159 -11.57 -7.67 -0.43
N MET A 160 -10.73 -8.68 -0.17
CA MET A 160 -9.50 -8.96 -0.94
C MET A 160 -9.78 -9.33 -2.40
N THR A 161 -10.97 -9.85 -2.71
CA THR A 161 -11.34 -10.17 -4.10
C THR A 161 -11.29 -8.94 -5.01
N VAL A 162 -11.65 -7.76 -4.48
CA VAL A 162 -11.65 -6.50 -5.24
C VAL A 162 -10.24 -6.09 -5.73
N PRO A 163 -9.22 -5.91 -4.85
CA PRO A 163 -7.88 -5.56 -5.32
C PRO A 163 -7.26 -6.67 -6.20
N VAL A 164 -7.53 -7.95 -5.93
CA VAL A 164 -7.04 -9.05 -6.78
C VAL A 164 -7.59 -8.95 -8.21
N LEU A 165 -8.90 -8.75 -8.36
CA LEU A 165 -9.53 -8.58 -9.67
C LEU A 165 -9.02 -7.32 -10.39
N PHE A 166 -8.81 -6.23 -9.64
CA PHE A 166 -8.25 -5.00 -10.21
C PHE A 166 -6.81 -5.21 -10.72
N VAL A 167 -5.97 -5.90 -9.96
CA VAL A 167 -4.61 -6.24 -10.40
C VAL A 167 -4.66 -7.14 -11.63
N ALA A 168 -5.52 -8.16 -11.66
CA ALA A 168 -5.71 -9.02 -12.82
C ALA A 168 -6.15 -8.24 -14.08
N LEU A 169 -7.06 -7.26 -13.92
CA LEU A 169 -7.44 -6.34 -15.01
C LEU A 169 -6.25 -5.51 -15.50
N CYS A 170 -5.39 -5.04 -14.60
CA CYS A 170 -4.18 -4.30 -14.96
C CYS A 170 -3.19 -5.20 -15.73
N PHE A 171 -3.02 -6.46 -15.33
CA PHE A 171 -2.23 -7.44 -16.08
C PHE A 171 -2.75 -7.65 -17.50
N TYR A 172 -4.06 -7.86 -17.63
CA TYR A 172 -4.71 -7.96 -18.93
C TYR A 172 -4.48 -6.72 -19.79
N ALA A 173 -4.65 -5.52 -19.22
CA ALA A 173 -4.47 -4.26 -19.92
C ALA A 173 -3.02 -4.07 -20.40
N THR A 174 -2.03 -4.36 -19.56
CA THR A 174 -0.60 -4.23 -19.94
C THR A 174 -0.23 -5.22 -21.04
N TYR A 175 -0.69 -6.47 -20.94
CA TYR A 175 -0.44 -7.46 -21.99
C TYR A 175 -1.04 -7.06 -23.35
N ARG A 176 -2.21 -6.42 -23.34
CA ARG A 176 -2.88 -5.92 -24.56
C ARG A 176 -2.28 -4.63 -25.09
N PHE A 177 -1.57 -3.86 -24.28
CA PHE A 177 -1.16 -2.49 -24.60
C PHE A 177 -0.37 -2.34 -25.91
N PRO A 178 0.68 -3.15 -26.20
CA PRO A 178 1.44 -3.01 -27.45
C PRO A 178 0.58 -3.19 -28.70
N ARG A 179 -0.32 -4.19 -28.69
CA ARG A 179 -1.22 -4.51 -29.81
C ARG A 179 -2.23 -3.38 -30.05
N GLU A 180 -2.79 -2.82 -28.99
CA GLU A 180 -3.77 -1.73 -29.10
C GLU A 180 -3.10 -0.40 -29.50
N MET A 181 -1.84 -0.17 -29.09
CA MET A 181 -1.05 0.98 -29.52
C MET A 181 -0.73 0.92 -31.02
N GLN A 182 -0.33 -0.24 -31.55
CA GLN A 182 -0.09 -0.43 -32.99
C GLN A 182 -1.34 -0.21 -33.85
N ARG A 183 -2.53 -0.43 -33.29
CA ARG A 183 -3.83 -0.20 -33.94
C ARG A 183 -4.33 1.23 -33.83
N CYS A 184 -3.57 2.13 -33.19
CA CYS A 184 -3.99 3.50 -32.91
C CYS A 184 -5.34 3.57 -32.17
N ASN A 185 -5.64 2.61 -31.29
CA ASN A 185 -6.90 2.56 -30.56
C ASN A 185 -6.92 3.58 -29.41
N ALA A 186 -7.21 4.84 -29.74
CA ALA A 186 -7.24 5.94 -28.78
C ALA A 186 -8.21 5.69 -27.61
N LYS A 187 -9.31 4.95 -27.86
CA LYS A 187 -10.29 4.61 -26.82
C LYS A 187 -9.65 3.76 -25.73
N PHE A 188 -8.89 2.74 -26.10
CA PHE A 188 -8.18 1.88 -25.15
C PHE A 188 -7.14 2.67 -24.35
N THR A 189 -6.28 3.44 -25.05
CA THR A 189 -5.22 4.22 -24.41
C THR A 189 -5.77 5.26 -23.43
N ASN A 190 -6.89 5.92 -23.77
CA ASN A 190 -7.55 6.87 -22.88
C ASN A 190 -8.23 6.18 -21.67
N THR A 191 -8.82 5.00 -21.88
CA THR A 191 -9.48 4.23 -20.80
C THR A 191 -8.46 3.81 -19.74
N PHE A 192 -7.30 3.30 -20.17
CA PHE A 192 -6.23 2.85 -19.28
C PHE A 192 -5.15 3.93 -19.06
N ALA A 193 -5.47 5.20 -19.28
CA ALA A 193 -4.54 6.29 -19.06
C ALA A 193 -4.06 6.35 -17.60
N PHE A 194 -4.91 6.00 -16.62
CA PHE A 194 -4.52 5.89 -15.21
C PHE A 194 -3.33 4.95 -14.96
N LEU A 195 -3.18 3.93 -15.81
CA LEU A 195 -2.13 2.93 -15.71
C LEU A 195 -0.86 3.40 -16.42
N PHE A 196 -0.99 3.83 -17.69
CA PHE A 196 0.16 4.06 -18.57
C PHE A 196 0.62 5.52 -18.66
N ALA A 197 -0.22 6.52 -18.32
CA ALA A 197 0.09 7.93 -18.57
C ALA A 197 1.31 8.44 -17.80
N ARG A 198 1.70 7.79 -16.69
CA ARG A 198 2.86 8.15 -15.88
C ARG A 198 4.18 7.60 -16.43
N PHE A 199 4.13 6.54 -17.25
CA PHE A 199 5.29 5.81 -17.74
C PHE A 199 5.61 6.16 -19.20
N ARG A 200 6.88 6.02 -19.56
CA ARG A 200 7.30 6.08 -20.96
C ARG A 200 6.65 4.94 -21.74
N PRO A 201 6.23 5.14 -23.01
CA PRO A 201 5.64 4.06 -23.80
C PRO A 201 6.53 2.81 -23.90
N ASP A 202 7.85 3.01 -23.97
CA ASP A 202 8.85 1.93 -24.04
C ASP A 202 9.02 1.17 -22.72
N ALA A 203 8.51 1.71 -21.60
CA ALA A 203 8.59 1.13 -20.26
C ALA A 203 7.21 0.85 -19.66
N HIS A 204 6.20 0.57 -20.49
CA HIS A 204 4.82 0.33 -20.04
C HIS A 204 4.68 -0.89 -19.10
N GLU A 205 5.55 -1.89 -19.23
CA GLU A 205 5.60 -3.08 -18.36
C GLU A 205 5.86 -2.71 -16.90
N PHE A 206 6.53 -1.58 -16.64
CA PHE A 206 6.81 -1.11 -15.29
C PHE A 206 5.53 -0.77 -14.51
N SER A 207 4.42 -0.50 -15.20
CA SER A 207 3.12 -0.32 -14.56
C SER A 207 2.67 -1.54 -13.77
N MET A 208 2.99 -2.76 -14.23
CA MET A 208 2.69 -4.00 -13.52
C MET A 208 3.58 -4.16 -12.31
N TYR A 209 4.88 -3.94 -12.49
CA TYR A 209 5.83 -3.95 -11.38
C TYR A 209 5.38 -3.03 -10.24
N PHE A 210 5.01 -1.78 -10.57
CA PHE A 210 4.56 -0.79 -9.60
C PHE A 210 3.31 -1.24 -8.83
N ILE A 211 2.31 -1.79 -9.52
CA ILE A 211 1.06 -2.27 -8.91
C ILE A 211 1.29 -3.51 -8.03
N VAL A 212 2.06 -4.48 -8.52
CA VAL A 212 2.39 -5.70 -7.78
C VAL A 212 3.20 -5.36 -6.53
N ARG A 213 4.20 -4.49 -6.65
CA ARG A 213 4.99 -3.99 -5.52
C ARG A 213 4.07 -3.40 -4.44
N ASN A 214 3.13 -2.53 -4.81
CA ASN A 214 2.22 -1.89 -3.86
C ASN A 214 1.27 -2.91 -3.18
N MET A 215 0.78 -3.90 -3.92
CA MET A 215 -0.02 -4.99 -3.36
C MET A 215 0.79 -5.84 -2.37
N LEU A 216 2.01 -6.25 -2.72
CA LEU A 216 2.89 -7.03 -1.86
C LEU A 216 3.28 -6.27 -0.58
N LEU A 217 3.54 -4.96 -0.70
CA LEU A 217 3.76 -4.09 0.46
C LEU A 217 2.53 -4.09 1.37
N GLY A 218 1.33 -3.96 0.82
CA GLY A 218 0.08 -4.03 1.59
C GLY A 218 -0.16 -5.37 2.29
N LEU A 219 0.37 -6.47 1.74
CA LEU A 219 0.31 -7.81 2.35
C LEU A 219 1.35 -8.02 3.46
N THR A 220 2.38 -7.17 3.53
CA THR A 220 3.53 -7.43 4.39
C THR A 220 3.17 -7.55 5.88
N PRO A 221 2.28 -6.72 6.46
CA PRO A 221 1.87 -6.87 7.86
C PRO A 221 1.18 -8.21 8.20
N ALA A 222 0.74 -8.99 7.21
CA ALA A 222 0.17 -10.32 7.45
C ALA A 222 1.23 -11.38 7.80
N LEU A 223 2.51 -11.08 7.61
CA LEU A 223 3.58 -12.02 7.97
C LEU A 223 3.64 -12.18 9.50
N PRO A 224 3.77 -13.42 10.01
CA PRO A 224 3.71 -13.69 11.44
C PRO A 224 4.96 -13.27 12.21
N THR A 225 6.06 -12.97 11.51
CA THR A 225 7.34 -12.61 12.12
C THR A 225 7.73 -11.18 11.76
N ASP A 226 8.14 -10.41 12.78
CA ASP A 226 8.59 -9.02 12.62
C ASP A 226 9.77 -8.91 11.65
N PHE A 227 10.72 -9.86 11.77
CA PHE A 227 11.84 -10.01 10.84
C PHE A 227 11.37 -10.18 9.39
N GLY A 228 10.39 -11.06 9.15
CA GLY A 228 9.85 -11.30 7.82
C GLY A 228 9.19 -10.05 7.24
N GLN A 229 8.49 -9.27 8.08
CA GLN A 229 7.87 -8.01 7.68
C GLN A 229 8.93 -7.00 7.20
N ILE A 230 9.98 -6.78 8.00
CA ILE A 230 11.06 -5.84 7.68
C ILE A 230 11.82 -6.31 6.44
N ALA A 231 12.24 -7.57 6.40
CA ALA A 231 13.03 -8.12 5.31
C ALA A 231 12.28 -8.04 3.97
N LEU A 232 10.99 -8.34 3.96
CA LEU A 232 10.17 -8.27 2.73
C LEU A 232 10.03 -6.82 2.24
N VAL A 233 9.73 -5.85 3.11
CA VAL A 233 9.64 -4.44 2.67
C VAL A 233 10.98 -3.94 2.18
N MET A 234 12.07 -4.23 2.88
CA MET A 234 13.42 -3.84 2.47
C MET A 234 13.78 -4.42 1.11
N PHE A 235 13.50 -5.70 0.89
CA PHE A 235 13.70 -6.35 -0.39
C PHE A 235 12.87 -5.69 -1.51
N LEU A 236 11.57 -5.49 -1.32
CA LEU A 236 10.68 -4.92 -2.33
C LEU A 236 11.07 -3.49 -2.71
N ILE A 237 11.40 -2.65 -1.73
CA ILE A 237 11.81 -1.25 -1.98
C ILE A 237 13.21 -1.21 -2.62
N SER A 238 14.14 -2.08 -2.20
CA SER A 238 15.48 -2.17 -2.82
C SER A 238 15.40 -2.56 -4.29
N VAL A 239 14.60 -3.58 -4.63
CA VAL A 239 14.34 -3.95 -6.04
C VAL A 239 13.75 -2.77 -6.79
N SER A 240 12.86 -1.99 -6.17
CA SER A 240 12.28 -0.80 -6.80
C SER A 240 13.29 0.26 -7.11
N VAL A 241 14.21 0.54 -6.18
CA VAL A 241 15.28 1.52 -6.40
C VAL A 241 16.16 1.08 -7.57
N ILE A 242 16.58 -0.19 -7.61
CA ILE A 242 17.41 -0.72 -8.69
C ILE A 242 16.70 -0.58 -10.05
N LEU A 243 15.43 -1.00 -10.13
CA LEU A 243 14.69 -0.97 -11.39
C LEU A 243 14.37 0.46 -11.82
N THR A 244 13.91 1.35 -10.92
CA THR A 244 13.65 2.75 -11.25
C THR A 244 14.93 3.47 -11.71
N SER A 245 16.06 3.22 -11.05
CA SER A 245 17.34 3.87 -11.39
C SER A 245 17.87 3.40 -12.74
N LYS A 246 17.83 2.09 -13.00
CA LYS A 246 18.33 1.50 -14.27
C LYS A 246 17.44 1.84 -15.46
N PHE A 247 16.11 1.76 -15.31
CA PHE A 247 15.18 1.88 -16.43
C PHE A 247 14.59 3.27 -16.58
N SER A 248 14.66 4.15 -15.56
CA SER A 248 14.05 5.48 -15.56
C SER A 248 12.64 5.47 -16.20
N PRO A 249 11.71 4.66 -15.68
CA PRO A 249 10.45 4.32 -16.37
C PRO A 249 9.47 5.50 -16.46
N PHE A 250 9.55 6.48 -15.56
CA PHE A 250 8.64 7.61 -15.55
C PHE A 250 8.94 8.60 -16.68
N ARG A 251 7.90 9.26 -17.21
CA ARG A 251 8.04 10.20 -18.36
C ARG A 251 8.92 11.42 -18.09
N GLY A 252 9.19 11.78 -16.84
CA GLY A 252 10.05 12.91 -16.49
C GLY A 252 11.17 12.51 -15.55
N ALA A 253 12.39 12.99 -15.80
CA ALA A 253 13.57 12.71 -14.97
C ALA A 253 13.32 13.02 -13.49
N LEU A 254 12.69 14.17 -13.18
CA LEU A 254 12.33 14.55 -11.82
C LEU A 254 11.44 13.50 -11.12
N ALA A 255 10.53 12.85 -11.83
CA ALA A 255 9.69 11.81 -11.24
C ALA A 255 10.50 10.55 -10.88
N ASN A 256 11.47 10.16 -11.71
CA ASN A 256 12.39 9.06 -11.40
C ASN A 256 13.23 9.41 -10.15
N TYR A 257 13.79 10.62 -10.08
CA TYR A 257 14.53 11.07 -8.89
C TYR A 257 13.67 11.10 -7.62
N LEU A 258 12.43 11.57 -7.71
CA LEU A 258 11.52 11.60 -6.56
C LEU A 258 11.14 10.19 -6.07
N ASP A 259 10.83 9.25 -6.96
CA ASP A 259 10.54 7.85 -6.59
C ASP A 259 11.76 7.16 -5.97
N THR A 260 12.95 7.35 -6.55
CA THR A 260 14.20 6.81 -6.02
C THR A 260 14.55 7.43 -4.66
N ALA A 261 14.51 8.76 -4.53
CA ALA A 261 14.85 9.45 -3.30
C ALA A 261 13.88 9.10 -2.15
N SER A 262 12.57 9.03 -2.42
CA SER A 262 11.59 8.62 -1.42
C SER A 262 11.78 7.17 -0.98
N SER A 263 12.07 6.27 -1.92
CA SER A 263 12.36 4.86 -1.62
C SER A 263 13.63 4.71 -0.77
N LEU A 264 14.70 5.45 -1.09
CA LEU A 264 15.92 5.48 -0.29
C LEU A 264 15.67 6.03 1.12
N ALA A 265 14.89 7.10 1.25
CA ALA A 265 14.53 7.67 2.55
C ALA A 265 13.78 6.65 3.43
N ILE A 266 12.88 5.85 2.84
CA ILE A 266 12.19 4.77 3.55
C ILE A 266 13.17 3.67 3.98
N ILE A 267 14.09 3.24 3.11
CA ILE A 267 15.12 2.26 3.46
C ILE A 267 15.98 2.77 4.62
N SER A 268 16.42 4.03 4.58
CA SER A 268 17.17 4.67 5.66
C SER A 268 16.37 4.69 6.96
N LEU A 269 15.09 5.06 6.91
CA LEU A 269 14.21 5.06 8.09
C LEU A 269 14.11 3.68 8.74
N ILE A 270 13.88 2.63 7.92
CA ILE A 270 13.80 1.25 8.40
C ILE A 270 15.13 0.83 9.02
N THR A 271 16.24 1.10 8.34
CA THR A 271 17.60 0.74 8.79
C THR A 271 17.95 1.39 10.13
N THR A 272 17.66 2.69 10.29
CA THR A 272 17.85 3.37 11.56
C THR A 272 16.92 2.81 12.63
N GLY A 273 15.67 2.49 12.28
CA GLY A 273 14.71 1.87 13.20
C GLY A 273 15.16 0.51 13.72
N THR A 274 15.66 -0.37 12.85
CA THR A 274 16.15 -1.68 13.27
C THR A 274 17.40 -1.58 14.14
N TYR A 275 18.32 -0.67 13.81
CA TYR A 275 19.51 -0.42 14.62
C TYR A 275 19.15 0.04 16.03
N MET A 276 18.23 0.99 16.16
CA MET A 276 17.81 1.51 17.47
C MET A 276 17.05 0.47 18.30
N ILE A 277 16.28 -0.41 17.67
CA ILE A 277 15.66 -1.56 18.37
C ILE A 277 16.74 -2.50 18.92
N GLY A 278 17.78 -2.78 18.14
CA GLY A 278 18.92 -3.59 18.58
C GLY A 278 19.62 -3.02 19.81
N LEU A 279 19.82 -1.69 19.85
CA LEU A 279 20.45 -1.00 20.98
C LEU A 279 19.62 -1.07 22.28
N GLN A 280 18.29 -1.20 22.18
CA GLN A 280 17.39 -1.24 23.34
C GLN A 280 17.00 -2.67 23.77
N ALA A 281 17.53 -3.70 23.10
CA ALA A 281 17.19 -5.06 23.43
C ALA A 281 17.81 -5.46 24.77
N ASP A 282 16.95 -5.76 25.76
CA ASP A 282 17.37 -6.43 27.00
C ASP A 282 18.12 -7.74 26.68
N GLU A 283 19.00 -8.18 27.58
CA GLU A 283 19.80 -9.42 27.44
C GLU A 283 18.95 -10.65 27.05
N ARG A 284 17.67 -10.69 27.45
CA ARG A 284 16.73 -11.78 27.11
C ARG A 284 16.28 -11.83 25.64
N LYS A 285 16.54 -10.78 24.85
CA LYS A 285 16.16 -10.68 23.43
C LYS A 285 17.37 -10.59 22.48
N GLN A 286 18.57 -10.93 22.96
CA GLN A 286 19.81 -10.79 22.19
C GLN A 286 19.79 -11.52 20.83
N ASP A 287 19.15 -12.68 20.73
CA ASP A 287 19.11 -13.43 19.46
C ASP A 287 18.35 -12.66 18.36
N ILE A 288 17.20 -12.06 18.70
CA ILE A 288 16.40 -11.25 17.76
C ILE A 288 17.13 -9.95 17.43
N ALA A 289 17.80 -9.36 18.42
CA ALA A 289 18.56 -8.12 18.23
C ALA A 289 19.72 -8.29 17.23
N ALA A 290 20.46 -9.40 17.33
CA ALA A 290 21.57 -9.71 16.43
C ALA A 290 21.09 -9.90 14.97
N GLU A 291 19.96 -10.57 14.75
CA GLU A 291 19.37 -10.71 13.42
C GLU A 291 18.94 -9.36 12.83
N MET A 292 18.34 -8.48 13.64
CA MET A 292 17.92 -7.14 13.22
C MET A 292 19.11 -6.21 12.92
N GLU A 293 20.19 -6.32 13.68
CA GLU A 293 21.44 -5.60 13.43
C GLU A 293 22.09 -6.03 12.11
N GLY A 294 22.13 -7.35 11.84
CA GLY A 294 22.64 -7.89 10.59
C GLY A 294 21.89 -7.35 9.36
N ILE A 295 20.55 -7.26 9.42
CA ILE A 295 19.77 -6.60 8.35
C ILE A 295 20.15 -5.13 8.22
N GLY A 296 20.27 -4.41 9.34
CA GLY A 296 20.61 -2.99 9.31
C GLY A 296 21.94 -2.73 8.61
N ILE A 297 22.95 -3.56 8.88
CA ILE A 297 24.26 -3.47 8.21
C ILE A 297 24.12 -3.79 6.72
N LEU A 298 23.48 -4.91 6.35
CA LEU A 298 23.28 -5.29 4.95
C LEU A 298 22.54 -4.19 4.17
N ALA A 299 21.51 -3.61 4.79
CA ALA A 299 20.74 -2.52 4.24
C ALA A 299 21.58 -1.26 4.01
N SER A 300 22.41 -0.89 4.99
CA SER A 300 23.30 0.27 4.86
C SER A 300 24.30 0.10 3.71
N VAL A 301 24.83 -1.11 3.53
CA VAL A 301 25.72 -1.47 2.41
C VAL A 301 24.97 -1.40 1.07
N LEU A 302 23.74 -1.90 1.01
CA LEU A 302 22.89 -1.80 -0.18
C LEU A 302 22.60 -0.34 -0.53
N VAL A 303 22.22 0.49 0.44
CA VAL A 303 21.98 1.93 0.25
C VAL A 303 23.24 2.62 -0.27
N ALA A 304 24.39 2.38 0.37
CA ALA A 304 25.67 2.95 -0.06
C ALA A 304 26.01 2.53 -1.50
N SER A 305 25.83 1.24 -1.83
CA SER A 305 26.06 0.72 -3.19
C SER A 305 25.13 1.37 -4.22
N MET A 306 23.85 1.55 -3.87
CA MET A 306 22.86 2.21 -4.74
C MET A 306 23.16 3.69 -4.93
N LEU A 307 23.61 4.39 -3.89
CA LEU A 307 24.02 5.79 -3.99
C LEU A 307 25.23 5.94 -4.92
N VAL A 308 26.21 5.02 -4.85
CA VAL A 308 27.35 5.00 -5.78
C VAL A 308 26.88 4.79 -7.22
N LEU A 309 25.96 3.84 -7.45
CA LEU A 309 25.38 3.59 -8.79
C LEU A 309 24.57 4.78 -9.33
N LEU A 310 24.04 5.65 -8.46
CA LEU A 310 23.31 6.85 -8.86
C LEU A 310 24.23 8.01 -9.24
N VAL A 311 25.45 8.04 -8.71
CA VAL A 311 26.44 9.10 -8.96
C VAL A 311 27.37 8.77 -10.14
N ALA A 312 27.59 7.48 -10.42
CA ALA A 312 28.40 6.99 -11.54
C ALA A 312 27.63 7.00 -12.88
#